data_AF-A0A1H7P1D7-F1
#
_entry.id   AF-A0A1H7P1D7-F1
#
_cell.length_a   1.000
_cell.length_b   1.000
_cell.length_c   1.000
_cell.angle_alpha   90.00
_cell.angle_beta   90.00
_cell.angle_gamma   90.00
#
_symmetry.space_group_name_H-M   'P 1'
#
loop_
_entity.id
_entity.type
_entity.pdbx_description
1 polymer ?
#
loop_
_entity_poly.entity_id
_entity_poly.type
_entity_poly.pdbx_seq_one_letter_code
_entity_poly.pdbx_strand_id
1 'polypeptide(L)'
;MKTTFFKKIVLMIGAFILALSVVPNASVKAAVDYSGGLLDGKQLYNSGGFTGGSLIGTEATDNNENTSFLVDKSTPGPTGTLDHIYYDFDSPQTVVSYRLKADKSTNIVIELLDSQGNYVTYFQVSTTDGSLVTLPVPADGVSKISLVNTNANSTLKVFEFNAYTPEPQPEQPSGNRAIMVVTMTTGLEKEFDLSMQEVNSFIDWYETKQAGSGKASYAIDKHDNNKGPFKSRKDYILFDRVLTFEVSEY
;
A
#
# COMPACT_ATOMS: atom_id res chain seq x y z
N MET A 1 9.65 -60.46 -61.24
CA MET A 1 10.06 -59.49 -60.20
C MET A 1 9.62 -58.10 -60.68
N LYS A 2 8.63 -57.48 -60.00
CA LYS A 2 8.29 -56.03 -59.91
C LYS A 2 8.30 -55.20 -61.23
N THR A 3 7.32 -54.41 -61.63
CA THR A 3 6.46 -53.47 -60.87
C THR A 3 5.46 -52.84 -61.83
N THR A 4 4.21 -52.67 -61.40
CA THR A 4 3.09 -52.12 -62.18
C THR A 4 3.12 -50.59 -62.20
N PHE A 5 2.91 -50.00 -63.38
CA PHE A 5 3.03 -48.59 -63.70
C PHE A 5 1.65 -47.88 -63.57
N PHE A 6 1.65 -46.70 -62.93
CA PHE A 6 0.71 -45.57 -63.04
C PHE A 6 -0.72 -45.70 -62.46
N LYS A 7 -0.91 -45.12 -61.26
CA LYS A 7 -2.20 -44.65 -60.74
C LYS A 7 -2.18 -43.13 -60.55
N LYS A 8 -3.07 -42.48 -61.32
CA LYS A 8 -3.92 -41.31 -61.03
C LYS A 8 -3.34 -40.19 -60.14
N ILE A 9 -3.03 -39.07 -60.79
CA ILE A 9 -3.01 -37.73 -60.22
C ILE A 9 -4.43 -37.36 -59.76
N VAL A 10 -4.61 -37.08 -58.47
CA VAL A 10 -5.77 -36.35 -57.94
C VAL A 10 -5.23 -35.21 -57.09
N LEU A 11 -5.47 -34.00 -57.58
CA LEU A 11 -5.25 -32.72 -56.91
C LEU A 11 -6.19 -32.65 -55.70
N MET A 12 -5.68 -32.51 -54.47
CA MET A 12 -6.47 -32.06 -53.33
C MET A 12 -5.96 -30.67 -52.90
N ILE A 13 -6.73 -29.65 -53.27
CA ILE A 13 -6.62 -28.31 -52.70
C ILE A 13 -7.39 -28.35 -51.37
N GLY A 14 -6.66 -28.45 -50.26
CA GLY A 14 -7.24 -28.31 -48.92
C GLY A 14 -7.47 -26.83 -48.63
N ALA A 15 -8.74 -26.41 -48.58
CA ALA A 15 -9.14 -25.09 -48.12
C ALA A 15 -8.86 -24.96 -46.62
N PHE A 16 -7.95 -24.05 -46.26
CA PHE A 16 -7.64 -23.71 -44.87
C PHE A 16 -8.65 -22.65 -44.40
N ILE A 17 -9.75 -23.08 -43.78
CA ILE A 17 -10.69 -22.15 -43.11
C ILE A 17 -10.11 -21.88 -41.72
N LEU A 18 -9.53 -20.69 -41.55
CA LEU A 18 -9.10 -20.17 -40.26
C LEU A 18 -10.35 -19.71 -39.49
N ALA A 19 -10.89 -20.57 -38.64
CA ALA A 19 -11.93 -20.16 -37.68
C ALA A 19 -11.26 -19.31 -36.58
N LEU A 20 -11.32 -17.98 -36.70
CA LEU A 20 -11.07 -17.11 -35.56
C LEU A 20 -12.22 -17.29 -34.57
N SER A 21 -12.03 -18.15 -33.58
CA SER A 21 -12.86 -18.11 -32.38
C SER A 21 -12.56 -16.79 -31.68
N VAL A 22 -13.51 -15.86 -31.72
CA VAL A 22 -13.55 -14.70 -30.84
C VAL A 22 -13.69 -15.25 -29.42
N VAL A 23 -12.56 -15.47 -28.75
CA VAL A 23 -12.55 -15.71 -27.31
C VAL A 23 -13.10 -14.42 -26.71
N PRO A 24 -14.20 -14.45 -25.94
CA PRO A 24 -14.62 -13.28 -25.21
C PRO A 24 -13.46 -12.91 -24.28
N ASN A 25 -12.89 -11.71 -24.49
CA ASN A 25 -11.93 -11.13 -23.58
C ASN A 25 -12.62 -10.95 -22.23
N ALA A 26 -12.58 -11.98 -21.38
CA ALA A 26 -12.81 -11.79 -19.97
C ALA A 26 -11.78 -10.76 -19.51
N SER A 27 -12.24 -9.58 -19.09
CA SER A 27 -11.39 -8.56 -18.52
C SER A 27 -10.71 -9.18 -17.30
N VAL A 28 -9.44 -9.58 -17.43
CA VAL A 28 -8.64 -9.99 -16.30
C VAL A 28 -8.38 -8.71 -15.50
N LYS A 29 -9.21 -8.44 -14.48
CA LYS A 29 -8.92 -7.38 -13.49
C LYS A 29 -7.57 -7.76 -12.87
N ALA A 30 -6.62 -6.83 -12.90
CA ALA A 30 -5.36 -7.03 -12.18
C ALA A 30 -5.68 -7.38 -10.72
N ALA A 31 -4.93 -8.33 -10.14
CA ALA A 31 -5.07 -8.64 -8.72
C ALA A 31 -4.87 -7.35 -7.91
N VAL A 32 -5.76 -7.13 -6.95
CA VAL A 32 -5.62 -6.01 -6.02
C VAL A 32 -4.52 -6.37 -5.03
N ASP A 33 -3.58 -5.45 -4.80
CA ASP A 33 -2.57 -5.61 -3.75
C ASP A 33 -3.11 -5.02 -2.44
N TYR A 34 -3.27 -5.88 -1.43
CA TYR A 34 -3.72 -5.55 -0.09
C TYR A 34 -2.56 -5.38 0.90
N SER A 35 -1.30 -5.54 0.47
CA SER A 35 -0.13 -5.47 1.35
C SER A 35 0.11 -4.08 1.96
N GLY A 36 0.90 -4.05 3.04
CA GLY A 36 1.35 -2.82 3.69
C GLY A 36 0.30 -2.12 4.56
N GLY A 37 -0.88 -2.72 4.72
CA GLY A 37 -1.91 -2.25 5.65
C GLY A 37 -1.72 -2.79 7.07
N LEU A 38 -2.44 -2.19 8.01
CA LEU A 38 -2.42 -2.48 9.44
C LEU A 38 -2.78 -3.93 9.80
N LEU A 39 -3.59 -4.59 8.97
CA LEU A 39 -4.03 -5.97 9.18
C LEU A 39 -3.24 -6.98 8.35
N ASP A 40 -2.28 -6.56 7.54
CA ASP A 40 -1.53 -7.44 6.64
C ASP A 40 -0.85 -8.60 7.40
N GLY A 41 -1.24 -9.83 7.07
CA GLY A 41 -0.78 -11.07 7.70
C GLY A 41 -1.19 -11.26 9.17
N LYS A 42 -2.14 -10.47 9.69
CA LYS A 42 -2.57 -10.55 11.09
C LYS A 42 -3.62 -11.64 11.30
N GLN A 43 -3.43 -12.44 12.34
CA GLN A 43 -4.51 -13.30 12.83
C GLN A 43 -5.58 -12.44 13.48
N LEU A 44 -6.82 -12.59 13.03
CA LEU A 44 -7.97 -11.89 13.60
C LEU A 44 -8.60 -12.74 14.70
N TYR A 45 -9.54 -12.16 15.43
CA TYR A 45 -10.40 -12.86 16.37
C TYR A 45 -11.82 -12.86 15.84
N ASN A 46 -12.53 -13.98 15.91
CA ASN A 46 -13.98 -14.05 15.73
C ASN A 46 -14.66 -14.03 17.10
N SER A 47 -15.61 -13.12 17.31
CA SER A 47 -16.44 -13.07 18.52
C SER A 47 -17.92 -13.35 18.22
N GLY A 48 -18.33 -14.60 18.35
CA GLY A 48 -19.72 -14.98 18.57
C GLY A 48 -20.12 -14.85 20.05
N GLY A 49 -20.69 -13.71 20.47
CA GLY A 49 -21.43 -13.56 21.74
C GLY A 49 -20.65 -13.66 23.05
N PHE A 50 -20.47 -12.50 23.70
CA PHE A 50 -20.18 -12.24 25.13
C PHE A 50 -19.04 -12.98 25.87
N THR A 51 -18.38 -13.98 25.29
CA THR A 51 -17.21 -14.63 25.89
C THR A 51 -16.14 -14.91 24.84
N GLY A 52 -15.13 -14.03 24.81
CA GLY A 52 -13.77 -14.30 24.34
C GLY A 52 -13.63 -14.80 22.90
N GLY A 53 -13.17 -13.91 22.01
CA GLY A 53 -12.97 -14.24 20.61
C GLY A 53 -12.04 -15.43 20.40
N SER A 54 -12.43 -16.36 19.54
CA SER A 54 -11.52 -17.41 19.09
C SER A 54 -10.58 -16.80 18.06
N LEU A 55 -9.27 -17.01 18.26
CA LEU A 55 -8.28 -16.64 17.25
C LEU A 55 -8.56 -17.42 15.96
N ILE A 56 -8.58 -16.71 14.84
CA ILE A 56 -8.77 -17.28 13.51
C ILE A 56 -7.46 -17.17 12.71
N GLY A 57 -7.42 -17.81 11.54
CA GLY A 57 -6.27 -17.73 10.65
C GLY A 57 -6.15 -16.35 9.99
N THR A 58 -5.30 -16.28 8.97
CA THR A 58 -5.02 -15.06 8.20
C THR A 58 -5.85 -14.99 6.91
N GLU A 59 -6.88 -15.84 6.73
CA GLU A 59 -7.58 -16.01 5.45
C GLU A 59 -8.34 -14.77 4.98
N ALA A 60 -8.49 -13.75 5.83
CA ALA A 60 -9.09 -12.46 5.51
C ALA A 60 -8.05 -11.33 5.43
N THR A 61 -6.77 -11.65 5.53
CA THR A 61 -5.68 -10.66 5.63
C THR A 61 -4.39 -11.16 4.96
N ASP A 62 -4.46 -12.18 4.10
CA ASP A 62 -3.30 -12.87 3.54
C ASP A 62 -2.96 -12.43 2.10
N ASN A 63 -3.56 -11.32 1.65
CA ASN A 63 -3.40 -10.75 0.32
C ASN A 63 -3.77 -11.75 -0.80
N ASN A 64 -4.76 -12.60 -0.55
CA ASN A 64 -5.20 -13.67 -1.42
C ASN A 64 -6.73 -13.75 -1.49
N GLU A 65 -7.32 -13.21 -2.56
CA GLU A 65 -8.78 -13.26 -2.76
C GLU A 65 -9.38 -14.67 -2.99
N ASN A 66 -8.57 -15.74 -2.96
CA ASN A 66 -9.05 -17.13 -3.07
C ASN A 66 -9.26 -17.80 -1.71
N THR A 67 -8.65 -17.26 -0.65
CA THR A 67 -8.88 -17.64 0.74
C THR A 67 -10.00 -16.76 1.32
N SER A 68 -10.69 -17.28 2.32
CA SER A 68 -11.79 -16.53 2.92
C SER A 68 -12.13 -17.03 4.31
N PHE A 69 -12.54 -16.12 5.18
CA PHE A 69 -13.16 -16.43 6.45
C PHE A 69 -14.68 -16.19 6.40
N LEU A 70 -15.44 -16.97 7.18
CA LEU A 70 -16.90 -16.83 7.30
C LEU A 70 -17.25 -16.09 8.59
N VAL A 71 -17.86 -14.92 8.46
CA VAL A 71 -18.46 -14.18 9.58
C VAL A 71 -19.93 -14.52 9.62
N ASP A 72 -20.39 -15.18 10.69
CA ASP A 72 -21.76 -15.68 10.77
C ASP A 72 -22.79 -14.56 10.81
N LYS A 73 -24.04 -14.95 10.60
CA LYS A 73 -25.17 -14.02 10.68
C LYS A 73 -25.33 -13.49 12.11
N SER A 74 -25.88 -12.28 12.23
CA SER A 74 -26.40 -11.82 13.52
C SER A 74 -27.51 -12.76 14.00
N THR A 75 -27.51 -13.10 15.28
CA THR A 75 -28.58 -13.90 15.88
C THR A 75 -29.66 -12.97 16.45
N PRO A 76 -30.91 -13.02 15.94
CA PRO A 76 -32.01 -12.27 16.53
C PRO A 76 -32.35 -12.85 17.91
N GLY A 77 -32.21 -12.03 18.95
CA GLY A 77 -32.53 -12.37 20.33
C GLY A 77 -32.58 -11.12 21.21
N PRO A 78 -33.05 -11.18 22.46
CA PRO A 78 -33.21 -10.01 23.34
C PRO A 78 -31.90 -9.26 23.63
N THR A 79 -30.74 -9.89 23.39
CA THR A 79 -29.41 -9.28 23.49
C THR A 79 -28.74 -9.00 22.13
N GLY A 80 -29.40 -9.33 21.01
CA GLY A 80 -28.97 -9.04 19.63
C GLY A 80 -27.47 -9.16 19.38
N THR A 81 -26.93 -10.38 19.32
CA THR A 81 -25.48 -10.54 19.11
C THR A 81 -25.13 -10.38 17.63
N LEU A 82 -24.26 -9.41 17.33
CA LEU A 82 -23.63 -9.27 16.02
C LEU A 82 -22.36 -10.13 15.99
N ASP A 83 -22.19 -10.93 14.93
CA ASP A 83 -20.91 -11.62 14.72
C ASP A 83 -19.94 -10.70 13.98
N HIS A 84 -18.69 -10.76 14.39
CA HIS A 84 -17.65 -9.88 13.87
C HIS A 84 -16.28 -10.53 13.96
N ILE A 85 -15.44 -10.15 13.01
CA ILE A 85 -13.99 -10.34 13.10
C ILE A 85 -13.35 -9.04 13.55
N TYR A 86 -12.34 -9.11 14.41
CA TYR A 86 -11.66 -7.92 14.90
C TYR A 86 -10.17 -8.16 15.13
N TYR A 87 -9.46 -7.04 15.26
CA TYR A 87 -8.07 -7.00 15.67
C TYR A 87 -7.89 -5.91 16.74
N ASP A 88 -7.16 -6.25 17.81
CA ASP A 88 -6.69 -5.31 18.82
C ASP A 88 -5.26 -4.86 18.44
N PHE A 89 -5.04 -3.56 18.29
CA PHE A 89 -3.74 -3.01 17.97
C PHE A 89 -2.84 -2.93 19.21
N ASP A 90 -1.55 -3.22 19.05
CA ASP A 90 -0.55 -3.12 20.12
C ASP A 90 -0.35 -1.67 20.61
N SER A 91 -0.68 -0.69 19.77
CA SER A 91 -0.71 0.73 20.09
C SER A 91 -1.80 1.44 19.26
N PRO A 92 -2.37 2.56 19.75
CA PRO A 92 -3.38 3.30 18.99
C PRO A 92 -2.87 3.73 17.61
N GLN A 93 -3.71 3.57 16.58
CA GLN A 93 -3.41 3.89 15.20
C GLN A 93 -4.28 5.04 14.70
N THR A 94 -3.76 5.81 13.74
CA THR A 94 -4.59 6.67 12.89
C THR A 94 -4.99 5.89 11.64
N VAL A 95 -6.29 5.67 11.41
CA VAL A 95 -6.80 4.99 10.22
C VAL A 95 -7.36 6.01 9.24
N VAL A 96 -6.93 5.96 7.97
CA VAL A 96 -7.40 6.90 6.91
C VAL A 96 -8.14 6.23 5.78
N SER A 97 -7.96 4.93 5.59
CA SER A 97 -8.62 4.19 4.51
C SER A 97 -8.73 2.71 4.86
N TYR A 98 -9.57 2.02 4.10
CA TYR A 98 -9.73 0.57 4.20
C TYR A 98 -9.88 -0.06 2.82
N ARG A 99 -9.64 -1.37 2.77
CA ARG A 99 -10.03 -2.25 1.66
C ARG A 99 -10.86 -3.39 2.23
N LEU A 100 -11.94 -3.74 1.52
CA LEU A 100 -12.73 -4.92 1.81
C LEU A 100 -13.05 -5.67 0.52
N LYS A 101 -12.78 -6.97 0.51
CA LYS A 101 -13.27 -7.93 -0.47
C LYS A 101 -14.21 -8.91 0.22
N ALA A 102 -15.48 -8.94 -0.18
CA ALA A 102 -16.48 -9.86 0.38
C ALA A 102 -17.49 -10.32 -0.67
N ASP A 103 -18.24 -11.39 -0.38
CA ASP A 103 -19.26 -11.93 -1.30
C ASP A 103 -20.59 -11.15 -1.27
N LYS A 104 -20.81 -10.31 -0.24
CA LYS A 104 -21.97 -9.42 -0.09
C LYS A 104 -21.53 -7.96 -0.11
N SER A 105 -22.46 -7.06 -0.45
CA SER A 105 -22.23 -5.62 -0.57
C SER A 105 -23.05 -4.75 0.40
N THR A 106 -23.85 -5.35 1.27
CA THR A 106 -24.74 -4.63 2.20
C THR A 106 -24.77 -5.33 3.55
N ASN A 107 -25.19 -4.60 4.59
CA ASN A 107 -25.27 -5.10 5.98
C ASN A 107 -23.90 -5.47 6.56
N ILE A 108 -22.90 -4.62 6.26
CA ILE A 108 -21.53 -4.77 6.73
C ILE A 108 -21.13 -3.43 7.33
N VAL A 109 -20.73 -3.45 8.60
CA VAL A 109 -20.25 -2.28 9.33
C VAL A 109 -18.79 -2.48 9.69
N ILE A 110 -17.99 -1.43 9.53
CA ILE A 110 -16.68 -1.34 10.16
C ILE A 110 -16.82 -0.45 11.38
N GLU A 111 -16.32 -0.93 12.52
CA GLU A 111 -16.27 -0.22 13.79
C GLU A 111 -14.82 0.03 14.18
N LEU A 112 -14.48 1.28 14.48
CA LEU A 112 -13.16 1.70 14.97
C LEU A 112 -13.33 2.18 16.41
N LEU A 113 -12.68 1.51 17.35
CA LEU A 113 -12.85 1.76 18.79
C LEU A 113 -11.53 2.20 19.43
N ASP A 114 -11.65 3.03 20.47
CA ASP A 114 -10.53 3.47 21.31
C ASP A 114 -10.14 2.39 22.33
N SER A 115 -9.12 2.68 23.15
CA SER A 115 -8.61 1.76 24.18
C SER A 115 -9.60 1.44 25.30
N GLN A 116 -10.64 2.27 25.44
CA GLN A 116 -11.70 2.15 26.43
C GLN A 116 -12.93 1.40 25.86
N GLY A 117 -12.90 1.07 24.56
CA GLY A 117 -14.01 0.44 23.85
C GLY A 117 -15.10 1.42 23.40
N ASN A 118 -14.85 2.73 23.39
CA ASN A 118 -15.77 3.69 22.79
C ASN A 118 -15.53 3.78 21.28
N TYR A 119 -16.58 4.11 20.52
CA TYR A 119 -16.44 4.37 19.10
C TYR A 119 -15.62 5.63 18.84
N VAL A 120 -14.49 5.48 18.15
CA VAL A 120 -13.85 6.59 17.42
C VAL A 120 -14.73 6.95 16.22
N THR A 121 -15.14 5.94 15.45
CA THR A 121 -16.14 6.05 14.38
C THR A 121 -16.68 4.67 14.00
N TYR A 122 -17.80 4.63 13.29
CA TYR A 122 -18.34 3.44 12.65
C TYR A 122 -19.08 3.83 11.38
N PHE A 123 -19.10 2.95 10.39
CA PHE A 123 -19.73 3.24 9.10
C PHE A 123 -20.16 1.98 8.35
N GLN A 124 -21.20 2.11 7.54
CA GLN A 124 -21.57 1.09 6.56
C GLN A 124 -20.52 1.05 5.46
N VAL A 125 -20.12 -0.16 5.05
CA VAL A 125 -19.16 -0.33 3.95
C VAL A 125 -19.79 0.09 2.63
N SER A 126 -19.06 0.90 1.84
CA SER A 126 -19.56 1.43 0.56
C SER A 126 -19.29 0.52 -0.63
N THR A 127 -18.20 -0.27 -0.61
CA THR A 127 -17.86 -1.27 -1.62
C THR A 127 -17.15 -2.46 -0.98
N THR A 128 -17.34 -3.64 -1.58
CA THR A 128 -16.72 -4.91 -1.15
C THR A 128 -15.96 -5.59 -2.28
N ASP A 129 -15.55 -4.82 -3.30
CA ASP A 129 -14.88 -5.32 -4.50
C ASP A 129 -13.34 -5.30 -4.41
N GLY A 130 -12.81 -4.97 -3.24
CA GLY A 130 -11.37 -4.81 -2.97
C GLY A 130 -10.83 -3.39 -3.15
N SER A 131 -11.61 -2.45 -3.68
CA SER A 131 -11.13 -1.09 -3.93
C SER A 131 -10.75 -0.36 -2.63
N LEU A 132 -9.76 0.53 -2.71
CA LEU A 132 -9.35 1.38 -1.60
C LEU A 132 -10.43 2.45 -1.37
N VAL A 133 -10.89 2.56 -0.13
CA VAL A 133 -11.88 3.56 0.27
C VAL A 133 -11.28 4.45 1.35
N THR A 134 -11.13 5.73 1.03
CA THR A 134 -10.68 6.76 1.99
C THR A 134 -11.82 7.15 2.91
N LEU A 135 -11.52 7.25 4.21
CA LEU A 135 -12.46 7.77 5.20
C LEU A 135 -12.66 9.28 4.99
N PRO A 136 -13.89 9.81 5.18
CA PRO A 136 -14.12 11.25 5.08
C PRO A 136 -13.30 12.07 6.09
N VAL A 137 -13.00 11.46 7.24
CA VAL A 137 -12.18 12.04 8.32
C VAL A 137 -11.25 10.94 8.83
N PRO A 138 -9.93 11.20 8.98
CA PRO A 138 -9.03 10.28 9.67
C PRO A 138 -9.53 9.91 11.05
N ALA A 139 -9.55 8.62 11.38
CA ALA A 139 -9.92 8.12 12.68
C ALA A 139 -8.65 7.95 13.53
N ASP A 140 -8.39 8.90 14.42
CA ASP A 140 -7.23 8.87 15.31
C ASP A 140 -7.51 8.14 16.63
N GLY A 141 -6.48 7.56 17.24
CA GLY A 141 -6.60 6.84 18.51
C GLY A 141 -7.29 5.46 18.43
N VAL A 142 -7.37 4.85 17.24
CA VAL A 142 -8.01 3.55 17.04
C VAL A 142 -7.17 2.46 17.67
N SER A 143 -7.71 1.80 18.69
CA SER A 143 -7.06 0.66 19.38
C SER A 143 -7.67 -0.68 18.97
N LYS A 144 -8.87 -0.67 18.36
CA LYS A 144 -9.53 -1.86 17.82
C LYS A 144 -10.25 -1.55 16.52
N ILE A 145 -10.15 -2.47 15.56
CA ILE A 145 -10.94 -2.45 14.33
C ILE A 145 -11.78 -3.73 14.26
N SER A 146 -13.07 -3.59 14.00
CA SER A 146 -14.01 -4.70 13.84
C SER A 146 -14.75 -4.61 12.53
N LEU A 147 -14.97 -5.75 11.88
CA LEU A 147 -15.85 -5.91 10.72
C LEU A 147 -17.03 -6.78 11.11
N VAL A 148 -18.21 -6.18 11.06
CA VAL A 148 -19.44 -6.71 11.65
C VAL A 148 -20.41 -7.09 10.55
N ASN A 149 -20.87 -8.34 10.58
CA ASN A 149 -21.98 -8.78 9.74
C ASN A 149 -23.31 -8.44 10.45
N THR A 150 -23.98 -7.40 9.98
CA THR A 150 -25.27 -6.98 10.55
C THR A 150 -26.46 -7.70 9.90
N ASN A 151 -26.22 -8.65 9.00
CA ASN A 151 -27.27 -9.43 8.37
C ASN A 151 -27.76 -10.55 9.31
N ALA A 152 -29.05 -10.58 9.59
CA ALA A 152 -29.67 -11.59 10.45
C ALA A 152 -29.92 -12.95 9.77
N ASN A 153 -29.77 -13.03 8.45
CA ASN A 153 -30.26 -14.12 7.62
C ASN A 153 -29.15 -14.85 6.84
N SER A 154 -27.97 -14.25 6.68
CA SER A 154 -26.89 -14.84 5.91
C SER A 154 -25.51 -14.59 6.52
N THR A 155 -24.66 -15.61 6.46
CA THR A 155 -23.23 -15.51 6.70
C THR A 155 -22.57 -14.63 5.62
N LEU A 156 -21.55 -13.87 6.01
CA LEU A 156 -20.69 -13.06 5.17
C LEU A 156 -19.39 -13.81 4.91
N LYS A 157 -18.99 -13.95 3.65
CA LYS A 157 -17.65 -14.45 3.29
C LYS A 157 -16.72 -13.27 3.04
N VAL A 158 -15.69 -13.16 3.87
CA VAL A 158 -14.65 -12.12 3.78
C VAL A 158 -13.41 -12.74 3.17
N PHE A 159 -12.98 -12.23 2.03
CA PHE A 159 -11.77 -12.69 1.35
C PHE A 159 -10.56 -11.84 1.73
N GLU A 160 -10.75 -10.52 1.87
CA GLU A 160 -9.69 -9.60 2.28
C GLU A 160 -10.25 -8.43 3.07
N PHE A 161 -9.58 -8.05 4.14
CA PHE A 161 -9.91 -6.92 4.98
C PHE A 161 -8.64 -6.26 5.48
N ASN A 162 -8.44 -5.00 5.09
CA ASN A 162 -7.29 -4.23 5.54
C ASN A 162 -7.65 -2.77 5.82
N ALA A 163 -6.86 -2.12 6.65
CA ALA A 163 -6.95 -0.71 6.98
C ALA A 163 -5.56 -0.08 6.83
N TYR A 164 -5.49 1.20 6.51
CA TYR A 164 -4.22 1.87 6.26
C TYR A 164 -4.09 3.13 7.09
N THR A 165 -2.86 3.40 7.50
CA THR A 165 -2.45 4.67 8.09
C THR A 165 -2.25 5.72 7.00
N PRO A 166 -2.16 7.01 7.34
CA PRO A 166 -1.63 7.98 6.40
C PRO A 166 -0.33 7.43 5.80
N GLU A 167 -0.18 7.50 4.48
CA GLU A 167 1.15 7.35 3.91
C GLU A 167 2.04 8.39 4.59
N PRO A 168 3.27 8.04 5.01
CA PRO A 168 4.20 9.03 5.52
C PRO A 168 4.38 10.06 4.40
N GLN A 169 3.74 11.23 4.57
CA GLN A 169 4.05 12.36 3.73
C GLN A 169 5.54 12.62 3.99
N PRO A 170 6.38 12.77 2.94
CA PRO A 170 7.74 13.27 3.16
C PRO A 170 7.59 14.51 4.03
N GLU A 171 8.25 14.50 5.19
CA GLU A 171 8.10 15.54 6.20
C GLU A 171 8.21 16.88 5.47
N GLN A 172 7.13 17.66 5.45
CA GLN A 172 7.30 19.04 5.05
C GLN A 172 8.20 19.65 6.11
N PRO A 173 9.39 20.11 5.72
CA PRO A 173 10.35 20.55 6.70
C PRO A 173 9.74 21.65 7.57
N SER A 174 9.63 21.43 8.88
CA SER A 174 9.25 22.49 9.81
C SER A 174 10.26 23.64 9.66
N GLY A 175 9.77 24.82 9.28
CA GLY A 175 10.52 25.97 8.75
C GLY A 175 11.92 26.14 9.32
N ASN A 176 12.90 25.56 8.62
CA ASN A 176 14.33 25.89 8.60
C ASN A 176 15.08 24.92 7.65
N ARG A 177 14.47 24.53 6.54
CA ARG A 177 15.07 23.63 5.55
C ARG A 177 14.82 24.16 4.14
N ALA A 178 15.60 23.70 3.19
CA ALA A 178 15.51 24.08 1.81
C ALA A 178 15.80 22.90 0.88
N ILE A 179 15.24 22.95 -0.31
CA ILE A 179 15.70 22.12 -1.42
C ILE A 179 16.93 22.79 -2.02
N MET A 180 18.06 22.08 -2.00
CA MET A 180 19.28 22.48 -2.69
C MET A 180 19.49 21.61 -3.92
N VAL A 181 19.49 22.22 -5.10
CA VAL A 181 19.82 21.55 -6.36
C VAL A 181 21.23 21.93 -6.76
N VAL A 182 22.14 20.95 -6.82
CA VAL A 182 23.51 21.16 -7.32
C VAL A 182 23.59 20.64 -8.75
N THR A 183 23.79 21.54 -9.70
CA THR A 183 24.04 21.20 -11.10
C THR A 183 25.54 20.99 -11.28
N MET A 184 25.94 19.79 -11.71
CA MET A 184 27.32 19.46 -11.98
C MET A 184 27.77 20.02 -13.35
N THR A 185 29.08 20.13 -13.60
CA THR A 185 29.62 20.56 -14.90
C THR A 185 29.26 19.64 -16.07
N THR A 186 28.78 18.43 -15.78
CA THR A 186 28.21 17.51 -16.78
C THR A 186 26.75 17.79 -17.11
N GLY A 187 26.10 18.74 -16.44
CA GLY A 187 24.66 18.97 -16.48
C GLY A 187 23.84 17.99 -15.63
N LEU A 188 24.48 17.10 -14.85
CA LEU A 188 23.77 16.23 -13.92
C LEU A 188 23.29 17.07 -12.73
N GLU A 189 22.00 17.03 -12.45
CA GLU A 189 21.42 17.65 -11.26
C GLU A 189 21.38 16.65 -10.11
N LYS A 190 21.72 17.13 -8.92
CA LYS A 190 21.56 16.42 -7.66
C LYS A 190 20.72 17.28 -6.73
N GLU A 191 19.56 16.76 -6.38
CA GLU A 191 18.63 17.40 -5.46
C GLU A 191 18.81 16.85 -4.04
N PHE A 192 18.79 17.76 -3.06
CA PHE A 192 18.91 17.46 -1.65
C PHE A 192 17.89 18.25 -0.85
N ASP A 193 17.21 17.60 0.08
CA ASP A 193 16.41 18.26 1.12
C ASP A 193 17.28 18.39 2.38
N LEU A 194 17.66 19.61 2.73
CA LEU A 194 18.67 19.92 3.74
C LEU A 194 18.17 20.96 4.73
N SER A 195 18.61 20.89 5.98
CA SER A 195 18.44 22.02 6.91
C SER A 195 19.19 23.26 6.44
N MET A 196 18.74 24.45 6.82
CA MET A 196 19.44 25.71 6.49
C MET A 196 20.85 25.76 7.08
N GLN A 197 21.11 25.05 8.19
CA GLN A 197 22.47 24.90 8.71
C GLN A 197 23.38 24.16 7.72
N GLU A 198 22.88 23.08 7.11
CA GLU A 198 23.63 22.30 6.14
C GLU A 198 23.81 23.04 4.82
N VAL A 199 22.77 23.75 4.37
CA VAL A 199 22.85 24.65 3.20
C VAL A 199 23.91 25.71 3.40
N ASN A 200 23.88 26.44 4.52
CA ASN A 200 24.88 27.46 4.83
C ASN A 200 26.28 26.85 4.94
N SER A 201 26.42 25.67 5.53
CA SER A 201 27.70 24.96 5.61
C SER A 201 28.24 24.56 4.23
N PHE A 202 27.36 24.22 3.28
CA PHE A 202 27.75 23.95 1.89
C PHE A 202 28.20 25.23 1.18
N ILE A 203 27.43 26.32 1.32
CA ILE A 203 27.76 27.62 0.72
C ILE A 203 29.10 28.14 1.26
N ASP A 204 29.29 28.11 2.59
CA ASP A 204 30.54 28.53 3.23
C ASP A 204 31.74 27.71 2.74
N TRP A 205 31.57 26.40 2.59
CA TRP A 205 32.61 25.55 2.01
C TRP A 205 32.94 25.96 0.57
N TYR A 206 31.92 26.19 -0.25
CA TYR A 206 32.10 26.57 -1.65
C TYR A 206 32.84 27.90 -1.78
N GLU A 207 32.39 28.94 -1.06
CA GLU A 207 33.01 30.26 -1.07
C GLU A 207 34.45 30.25 -0.49
N THR A 208 34.67 29.50 0.59
CA THR A 208 36.02 29.30 1.15
C THR A 208 36.97 28.66 0.13
N LYS A 209 36.45 27.71 -0.65
CA LYS A 209 37.22 27.04 -1.71
C LYS A 209 37.46 27.95 -2.90
N GLN A 210 36.46 28.72 -3.30
CA GLN A 210 36.54 29.72 -4.35
C GLN A 210 37.55 30.84 -4.01
N ALA A 211 37.68 31.19 -2.73
CA ALA A 211 38.70 32.12 -2.22
C ALA A 211 40.13 31.52 -2.20
N GLY A 212 40.32 30.27 -2.65
CA GLY A 212 41.62 29.63 -2.80
C GLY A 212 42.08 28.80 -1.59
N SER A 213 41.23 28.61 -0.58
CA SER A 213 41.55 27.83 0.63
C SER A 213 40.63 26.61 0.76
N GLY A 214 40.57 25.92 1.90
CA GLY A 214 39.57 24.86 2.13
C GLY A 214 39.71 23.55 1.32
N LYS A 215 38.80 22.62 1.62
CA LYS A 215 38.78 21.25 1.08
C LYS A 215 38.30 21.23 -0.38
N ALA A 216 38.83 20.31 -1.19
CA ALA A 216 38.39 20.12 -2.58
C ALA A 216 37.03 19.43 -2.72
N SER A 217 36.50 18.88 -1.62
CA SER A 217 35.21 18.20 -1.60
C SER A 217 34.41 18.50 -0.34
N TYR A 218 33.09 18.39 -0.47
CA TYR A 218 32.11 18.47 0.61
C TYR A 218 31.24 17.22 0.62
N ALA A 219 30.96 16.69 1.80
CA ALA A 219 30.12 15.51 1.96
C ALA A 219 28.74 15.93 2.44
N ILE A 220 27.72 15.74 1.60
CA ILE A 220 26.32 15.97 1.96
C ILE A 220 25.74 14.64 2.47
N ASP A 221 25.11 14.64 3.64
CA ASP A 221 24.43 13.46 4.18
C ASP A 221 23.11 13.22 3.44
N LYS A 222 22.79 11.96 3.13
CA LYS A 222 21.53 11.61 2.45
C LYS A 222 20.36 11.40 3.43
N HIS A 223 20.58 11.55 4.74
CA HIS A 223 19.55 11.46 5.78
C HIS A 223 18.68 10.21 5.59
N ASP A 224 17.36 10.38 5.62
CA ASP A 224 16.37 9.31 5.51
C ASP A 224 16.32 8.67 4.10
N ASN A 225 16.94 9.29 3.10
CA ASN A 225 17.12 8.67 1.76
C ASN A 225 18.28 7.66 1.72
N ASN A 226 18.71 7.16 2.88
CA ASN A 226 19.65 6.08 3.00
C ASN A 226 18.98 4.72 2.72
N LYS A 227 18.77 4.41 1.44
CA LYS A 227 18.23 3.11 1.00
C LYS A 227 19.28 2.00 1.10
N GLY A 228 19.02 0.99 1.94
CA GLY A 228 19.87 -0.21 2.13
C GLY A 228 20.41 -0.36 3.57
N PRO A 229 21.13 -1.44 3.91
CA PRO A 229 21.62 -1.71 5.27
C PRO A 229 22.87 -0.88 5.63
N PHE A 230 22.91 0.39 5.25
CA PHE A 230 24.05 1.27 5.48
C PHE A 230 23.84 2.11 6.74
N LYS A 231 24.89 2.29 7.54
CA LYS A 231 24.83 3.15 8.75
C LYS A 231 24.83 4.65 8.44
N SER A 232 25.38 5.05 7.30
CA SER A 232 25.39 6.42 6.79
C SER A 232 25.69 6.36 5.29
N ARG A 233 25.10 7.29 4.53
CA ARG A 233 25.35 7.43 3.10
C ARG A 233 25.52 8.91 2.78
N LYS A 234 26.66 9.25 2.17
CA LYS A 234 27.02 10.63 1.84
C LYS A 234 27.32 10.77 0.35
N ASP A 235 26.87 11.87 -0.23
CA ASP A 235 27.28 12.28 -1.57
C ASP A 235 28.43 13.29 -1.46
N TYR A 236 29.58 12.95 -2.03
CA TYR A 236 30.74 13.84 -2.08
C TYR A 236 30.66 14.71 -3.33
N ILE A 237 30.54 16.01 -3.12
CA ILE A 237 30.55 17.04 -4.17
C ILE A 237 31.97 17.56 -4.32
N LEU A 238 32.50 17.55 -5.53
CA LEU A 238 33.81 18.09 -5.86
C LEU A 238 33.66 19.54 -6.32
N PHE A 239 34.44 20.44 -5.76
CA PHE A 239 34.35 21.87 -6.04
C PHE A 239 34.49 22.19 -7.54
N ASP A 240 35.48 21.59 -8.22
CA ASP A 240 35.75 21.78 -9.65
C ASP A 240 34.68 21.19 -10.57
N ARG A 241 33.68 20.51 -9.99
CA ARG A 241 32.58 19.86 -10.72
C ARG A 241 31.22 20.48 -10.46
N VAL A 242 31.13 21.51 -9.64
CA VAL A 242 29.89 22.29 -9.48
C VAL A 242 29.82 23.34 -10.59
N LEU A 243 28.71 23.38 -11.33
CA LEU A 243 28.41 24.41 -12.33
C LEU A 243 27.60 25.55 -11.69
N THR A 244 26.52 25.20 -10.99
CA THR A 244 25.67 26.12 -10.23
C THR A 244 24.98 25.36 -9.10
N PHE A 245 24.44 26.08 -8.13
CA PHE A 245 23.50 25.53 -7.16
C PHE A 245 22.34 26.49 -6.94
N GLU A 246 21.16 25.94 -6.70
CA GLU A 246 19.92 26.66 -6.38
C GLU A 246 19.48 26.26 -4.97
N VAL A 247 18.95 27.22 -4.20
CA VAL A 247 18.39 27.02 -2.86
C VAL A 247 16.96 27.53 -2.86
N SER A 248 16.02 26.65 -2.55
CA SER A 248 14.59 26.95 -2.43
C SER A 248 14.13 26.71 -0.99
N GLU A 249 14.00 27.79 -0.20
CA GLU A 249 13.58 27.79 1.20
C GLU A 249 12.04 27.71 1.35
N TYR A 250 11.55 27.12 2.45
CA TYR A 250 10.13 27.02 2.81
C TYR A 250 9.78 27.71 4.13
#